data_AF-A0A8T4S9J3-F1
#
_entry.id   AF-A0A8T4S9J3-F1
#
_cell.length_a   1.000
_cell.length_b   1.000
_cell.length_c   1.000
_cell.angle_alpha   90.00
_cell.angle_beta   90.00
_cell.angle_gamma   90.00
#
_symmetry.space_group_name_H-M   'P 1'
#
loop_
_entity.id
_entity.type
_entity.pdbx_description
1 polymer ?
#
loop_
_entity_poly.entity_id
_entity_poly.type
_entity_poly.pdbx_seq_one_letter_code
_entity_poly.pdbx_strand_id
1 'polypeptide(L)'
;MFKNKFIGQVMEYDKYGTKNSEDFKMNLIDRKILYLLCLNGRISNTCIAKRLRIKRETVSYRIKRMSDESFLHGIMTLLDNRKLCIKNYLIYLKLKTVLNEKELLDFLFKLRIPLV
;
A
#
# COMPACT_ATOMS: atom_id res chain seq x y z
N MET A 1 -23.65 13.52 9.02
CA MET A 1 -22.34 14.20 9.01
C MET A 1 -21.28 13.12 8.78
N PHE A 2 -20.66 13.06 7.61
CA PHE A 2 -19.63 12.06 7.31
C PHE A 2 -18.40 12.32 8.19
N LYS A 3 -17.91 11.29 8.90
CA LYS A 3 -16.72 11.40 9.76
C LYS A 3 -15.44 11.69 8.96
N ASN A 4 -15.43 11.40 7.66
CA ASN A 4 -14.29 11.63 6.77
C ASN A 4 -14.59 12.79 5.82
N LYS A 5 -13.72 13.82 5.83
CA LYS A 5 -13.86 15.09 5.11
C LYS A 5 -13.56 14.98 3.61
N PHE A 6 -13.10 13.81 3.14
CA PHE A 6 -12.68 13.57 1.77
C PHE A 6 -13.20 12.21 1.29
N ILE A 7 -13.93 12.20 0.17
CA ILE A 7 -14.33 11.00 -0.56
C ILE A 7 -13.12 10.63 -1.43
N GLY A 8 -12.38 9.59 -1.06
CA GLY A 8 -11.19 9.13 -1.79
C GLY A 8 -10.00 8.67 -0.95
N GLN A 9 -9.97 8.93 0.36
CA GLN A 9 -8.95 8.35 1.26
C GLN A 9 -9.29 6.94 1.75
N VAL A 10 -10.51 6.46 1.52
CA VAL A 10 -11.05 5.31 2.26
C VAL A 10 -10.88 4.03 1.42
N MET A 11 -11.41 3.93 0.20
CA MET A 11 -11.59 2.60 -0.41
C MET A 11 -10.34 1.90 -1.00
N GLU A 12 -9.35 2.61 -1.54
CA GLU A 12 -8.14 1.97 -2.12
C GLU A 12 -7.08 1.72 -1.05
N TYR A 13 -6.93 2.62 -0.07
CA TYR A 13 -6.03 2.45 1.07
C TYR A 13 -6.58 1.50 2.15
N ASP A 14 -7.91 1.43 2.34
CA ASP A 14 -8.51 0.49 3.28
C ASP A 14 -8.28 -0.97 2.88
N LYS A 15 -8.12 -1.27 1.58
CA LYS A 15 -7.72 -2.61 1.13
C LYS A 15 -6.37 -3.06 1.72
N TYR A 16 -5.50 -2.13 2.04
CA TYR A 16 -4.19 -2.36 2.68
C TYR A 16 -4.22 -2.19 4.22
N GLY A 17 -5.36 -1.78 4.78
CA GLY A 17 -5.53 -1.45 6.20
C GLY A 17 -6.62 -2.24 6.94
N THR A 18 -7.48 -2.98 6.25
CA THR A 18 -8.65 -3.67 6.85
C THR A 18 -8.56 -5.20 6.77
N LYS A 19 -7.48 -5.78 7.30
CA LYS A 19 -7.58 -7.12 7.88
C LYS A 19 -7.54 -6.91 9.39
N ASN A 20 -8.56 -7.39 10.11
CA ASN A 20 -8.68 -7.32 11.56
C ASN A 20 -7.31 -7.55 12.22
N SER A 21 -6.71 -6.47 12.69
CA SER A 21 -5.36 -6.39 13.22
C SER A 21 -5.31 -6.87 14.67
N GLU A 22 -6.01 -7.95 15.00
CA GLU A 22 -6.09 -8.43 16.38
C GLU A 22 -4.99 -9.47 16.70
N ASP A 23 -4.37 -10.14 15.71
CA ASP A 23 -3.45 -11.26 16.01
C ASP A 23 -1.98 -11.14 15.53
N PHE A 24 -1.60 -10.27 14.59
CA PHE A 24 -0.19 -10.15 14.21
C PHE A 24 0.56 -9.10 15.02
N LYS A 25 1.26 -9.58 16.04
CA LYS A 25 2.21 -8.75 16.79
C LYS A 25 3.51 -8.57 15.98
N MET A 26 3.57 -7.50 15.21
CA MET A 26 4.78 -7.11 14.49
C MET A 26 5.88 -6.68 15.48
N ASN A 27 7.00 -7.41 15.48
CA ASN A 27 8.09 -7.17 16.42
C ASN A 27 9.10 -6.14 15.87
N LEU A 28 10.01 -5.67 16.74
CA LEU A 28 11.06 -4.71 16.37
C LEU A 28 11.92 -5.17 15.19
N ILE A 29 12.23 -6.46 15.11
CA ILE A 29 13.01 -7.02 14.00
C ILE A 29 12.21 -6.92 12.68
N ASP A 30 10.92 -7.22 12.70
CA ASP A 30 10.05 -7.15 11.52
C ASP A 30 10.01 -5.70 10.98
N ARG A 31 9.83 -4.72 11.89
CA ARG A 31 9.90 -3.28 11.55
C ARG A 31 11.23 -2.88 10.92
N LYS A 32 12.35 -3.35 11.47
CA LYS A 32 13.69 -3.07 10.92
C LYS A 32 13.89 -3.69 9.53
N ILE A 33 13.37 -4.89 9.30
CA ILE A 33 13.40 -5.53 7.98
C ILE A 33 12.57 -4.71 6.99
N LEU A 34 11.33 -4.34 7.34
CA LEU A 34 10.47 -3.50 6.53
C LEU A 34 11.12 -2.17 6.16
N TYR A 35 11.71 -1.48 7.14
CA TYR A 35 12.44 -0.23 6.91
C TYR A 35 13.54 -0.38 5.85
N LEU A 36 14.34 -1.45 5.93
CA LEU A 36 15.40 -1.72 4.96
C LEU A 36 14.84 -2.03 3.56
N LEU A 37 13.72 -2.73 3.47
CA LEU A 37 13.01 -3.00 2.22
C LEU A 37 12.41 -1.73 1.61
N CYS A 38 11.86 -0.82 2.43
CA CYS A 38 11.33 0.46 1.95
C CYS A 38 12.44 1.35 1.34
N LEU A 39 13.64 1.32 1.91
CA LEU A 39 14.79 2.05 1.37
C LEU A 39 15.30 1.44 0.05
N ASN A 40 15.32 0.11 -0.03
CA ASN A 40 15.74 -0.60 -1.23
C ASN A 40 15.01 -1.95 -1.32
N GLY A 41 13.97 -2.00 -2.14
CA GLY A 41 13.19 -3.22 -2.33
C GLY A 41 13.99 -4.39 -2.93
N ARG A 42 15.14 -4.13 -3.55
CA ARG A 42 16.02 -5.15 -4.14
C ARG A 42 17.14 -5.61 -3.21
N ILE A 43 17.16 -5.14 -1.95
CA ILE A 43 18.18 -5.54 -0.98
C ILE A 43 18.10 -7.06 -0.73
N SER A 44 19.25 -7.73 -0.73
CA SER A 44 19.28 -9.18 -0.51
C SER A 44 19.10 -9.54 0.97
N ASN A 45 18.51 -10.72 1.23
CA ASN A 45 18.34 -11.24 2.59
C ASN A 45 19.67 -11.34 3.35
N THR A 46 20.78 -11.64 2.65
CA THR A 46 22.13 -11.67 3.23
C THR A 46 22.56 -10.28 3.71
N CYS A 47 22.26 -9.23 2.95
CA CYS A 47 22.62 -7.86 3.33
C CYS A 47 21.80 -7.37 4.53
N ILE A 48 20.48 -7.65 4.55
CA ILE A 48 19.61 -7.40 5.71
C ILE A 48 20.15 -8.13 6.94
N ALA A 49 20.47 -9.42 6.80
CA ALA A 49 20.99 -10.27 7.88
C ALA A 49 22.27 -9.69 8.50
N LYS A 50 23.23 -9.26 7.66
CA LYS A 50 24.47 -8.61 8.11
C LYS A 50 24.19 -7.30 8.86
N ARG A 51 23.30 -6.44 8.34
CA ARG A 51 22.94 -5.15 8.99
C ARG A 51 22.26 -5.34 10.33
N LEU A 52 21.40 -6.36 10.45
CA LEU A 52 20.62 -6.63 11.67
C LEU A 52 21.31 -7.61 12.63
N ARG A 53 22.46 -8.17 12.24
CA ARG A 53 23.20 -9.20 12.99
C ARG A 53 22.34 -10.43 13.33
N ILE A 54 21.60 -10.92 12.35
CA ILE A 54 20.74 -12.11 12.47
C ILE A 54 21.03 -13.11 11.33
N LYS A 55 20.51 -14.32 11.44
CA LYS A 55 20.65 -15.35 10.40
C LYS A 55 19.85 -14.98 9.14
N ARG A 56 20.36 -15.35 7.96
CA ARG A 56 19.71 -15.11 6.66
C ARG A 56 18.35 -15.81 6.60
N GLU A 57 18.26 -17.00 7.15
CA GLU A 57 17.06 -17.84 7.20
C GLU A 57 15.97 -17.14 8.01
N THR A 58 16.33 -16.48 9.12
CA THR A 58 15.40 -15.69 9.94
C THR A 58 14.83 -14.50 9.16
N VAL A 59 15.64 -13.82 8.34
CA VAL A 59 15.14 -12.75 7.46
C VAL A 59 14.15 -13.32 6.45
N SER A 60 14.53 -14.41 5.78
CA SER A 60 13.69 -15.05 4.75
C SER A 60 12.34 -15.50 5.31
N TYR A 61 12.35 -16.14 6.48
CA TYR A 61 11.14 -16.56 7.18
C TYR A 61 10.25 -15.38 7.56
N ARG A 62 10.82 -14.30 8.11
CA ARG A 62 10.06 -13.12 8.53
C ARG A 62 9.44 -12.37 7.34
N ILE A 63 10.17 -12.23 6.23
CA ILE A 63 9.63 -11.62 5.00
C ILE A 63 8.46 -12.44 4.47
N LYS A 64 8.62 -13.77 4.38
CA LYS A 64 7.55 -14.66 3.93
C LYS A 64 6.33 -14.56 4.84
N ARG A 65 6.52 -14.64 6.16
CA ARG A 65 5.44 -14.48 7.15
C ARG A 65 4.70 -13.15 6.99
N MET A 66 5.42 -12.02 6.88
CA MET A 66 4.79 -10.72 6.66
C MET A 66 4.02 -10.66 5.33
N SER A 67 4.47 -11.36 4.30
CA SER A 67 3.77 -11.47 3.02
C SER A 67 2.48 -12.28 3.16
N ASP A 68 2.56 -13.46 3.78
CA ASP A 68 1.42 -14.38 3.95
C ASP A 68 0.33 -13.74 4.83
N GLU A 69 0.75 -13.00 5.86
CA GLU A 69 -0.14 -12.29 6.78
C GLU A 69 -0.62 -10.92 6.24
N SER A 70 -0.31 -10.60 4.98
CA SER A 70 -0.76 -9.38 4.30
C SER A 70 -0.23 -8.07 4.94
N PHE A 71 0.91 -8.12 5.64
CA PHE A 71 1.63 -6.91 6.10
C PHE A 71 2.60 -6.38 5.05
N LEU A 72 3.18 -7.28 4.25
CA LEU A 72 4.02 -6.94 3.10
C LEU A 72 3.27 -7.30 1.82
N HIS A 73 2.59 -6.31 1.23
CA HIS A 73 1.77 -6.52 0.03
C HIS A 73 2.58 -6.72 -1.24
N GLY A 74 3.81 -6.22 -1.28
CA GLY A 74 4.69 -6.34 -2.42
C GLY A 74 5.79 -5.28 -2.41
N ILE A 75 6.71 -5.41 -3.36
CA ILE A 75 7.78 -4.45 -3.61
C ILE A 75 7.46 -3.75 -4.94
N MET A 76 7.18 -2.45 -4.88
CA MET A 76 6.94 -1.65 -6.08
C MET A 76 8.16 -0.79 -6.42
N THR A 77 8.35 -0.52 -7.70
CA THR A 77 9.30 0.52 -8.15
C THR A 77 8.57 1.85 -8.17
N LEU A 78 9.18 2.89 -7.59
CA LEU A 78 8.70 4.25 -7.73
C LEU A 78 9.14 4.79 -9.09
N LEU A 79 8.18 4.96 -10.00
CA LEU A 79 8.41 5.48 -11.34
C LEU A 79 8.26 7.00 -11.36
N ASP A 80 9.10 7.67 -12.15
CA ASP A 80 8.92 9.09 -12.44
C ASP A 80 7.86 9.24 -13.53
N ASN A 81 6.62 9.50 -13.11
CA ASN A 81 5.47 9.67 -14.00
C ASN A 81 5.69 10.73 -15.08
N ARG A 82 6.53 11.76 -14.81
CA ARG A 82 6.84 12.81 -15.79
C ARG A 82 7.61 12.27 -16.98
N LYS A 83 8.54 11.34 -16.74
CA LYS A 83 9.34 10.69 -17.80
C LYS A 83 8.52 9.71 -18.63
N LEU A 84 7.42 9.20 -18.06
CA LEU A 84 6.48 8.32 -18.75
C LEU A 84 5.40 9.08 -19.50
N CYS A 85 5.46 10.43 -19.54
CA CYS A 85 4.42 11.29 -20.10
C CYS A 85 3.02 11.04 -19.50
N ILE A 86 2.95 10.47 -18.29
CA ILE A 86 1.70 10.24 -17.56
C ILE A 86 1.32 11.54 -16.85
N LYS A 87 0.12 12.04 -17.12
CA LYS A 87 -0.44 13.22 -16.45
C LYS A 87 -1.41 12.80 -15.36
N ASN A 88 -1.08 13.15 -14.11
CA ASN A 88 -1.97 12.93 -12.97
C ASN A 88 -2.86 14.17 -12.78
N TYR A 89 -4.16 13.95 -12.62
CA TYR A 89 -5.12 15.00 -12.32
C TYR A 89 -5.75 14.71 -10.96
N LEU A 90 -5.78 15.72 -10.09
CA LEU A 90 -6.48 15.66 -8.82
C LEU A 90 -7.81 16.39 -8.97
N ILE A 91 -8.92 15.68 -8.78
CA ILE A 91 -10.28 16.21 -8.96
C ILE A 91 -10.95 16.30 -7.58
N TYR A 92 -11.41 17.49 -7.22
CA TYR A 92 -12.22 17.71 -6.03
C TYR A 92 -13.69 17.76 -6.41
N LEU A 93 -14.49 16.83 -5.86
CA LEU A 93 -15.93 16.76 -6.12
C LEU A 93 -16.71 17.22 -4.88
N LYS A 94 -17.63 18.17 -5.08
CA LYS A 94 -18.63 18.55 -4.07
C LYS A 94 -19.99 18.04 -4.53
N LEU A 95 -20.52 17.04 -3.85
CA LEU A 95 -21.80 16.42 -4.20
C LEU A 95 -22.95 17.14 -3.48
N LYS A 96 -24.03 17.42 -4.22
CA LYS A 96 -25.23 18.09 -3.69
C LYS A 96 -26.12 17.13 -2.88
N THR A 97 -26.13 15.86 -3.26
CA THR A 97 -26.89 14.78 -2.60
C THR A 97 -25.91 13.76 -2.05
N VAL A 98 -26.29 13.12 -0.94
CA VAL A 98 -25.62 11.94 -0.42
C VAL A 98 -25.88 10.78 -1.39
N LEU A 99 -25.05 10.65 -2.43
CA LEU A 99 -24.94 9.38 -3.14
C LEU A 99 -24.25 8.38 -2.22
N ASN A 100 -24.71 7.13 -2.26
CA ASN A 100 -23.98 6.02 -1.64
C ASN A 100 -22.57 5.99 -2.25
N GLU A 101 -21.53 5.97 -1.40
CA GLU A 101 -20.12 5.98 -1.83
C GLU A 101 -19.84 4.86 -2.85
N LYS A 102 -20.49 3.70 -2.66
CA LYS A 102 -20.37 2.55 -3.56
C LYS A 102 -20.92 2.84 -4.96
N GLU A 103 -22.09 3.47 -5.05
CA GLU A 103 -22.70 3.83 -6.34
C GLU A 103 -21.87 4.88 -7.09
N LEU A 104 -21.32 5.85 -6.36
CA LEU A 104 -20.41 6.84 -6.93
C LEU A 104 -19.14 6.18 -7.49
N LEU A 105 -18.52 5.28 -6.73
CA LEU A 105 -17.32 4.56 -7.20
C LEU A 105 -17.64 3.67 -8.40
N ASP A 106 -18.74 2.92 -8.36
CA ASP A 106 -19.19 2.10 -9.48
C ASP A 106 -19.42 2.95 -10.75
N PHE A 107 -19.99 4.15 -10.60
CA PHE A 107 -20.14 5.10 -11.69
C PHE A 107 -18.79 5.59 -12.23
N LEU A 108 -17.86 6.00 -11.36
CA LEU A 108 -16.53 6.47 -11.74
C LEU A 108 -15.68 5.38 -12.42
N PHE A 109 -15.74 4.14 -11.95
CA PHE A 109 -15.02 3.02 -12.57
C PHE A 109 -15.60 2.64 -13.94
N LYS A 110 -16.93 2.78 -14.13
CA LYS A 110 -17.58 2.56 -15.44
C LYS A 110 -17.27 3.65 -16.45
N LEU A 111 -16.96 4.86 -15.99
CA LEU A 111 -16.69 6.05 -16.80
C LEU A 111 -15.41 5.97 -17.65
N ARG A 112 -14.76 4.80 -17.72
CA ARG A 112 -13.49 4.50 -18.42
C ARG A 112 -13.27 5.47 -19.57
N ILE A 113 -12.56 6.55 -19.25
CA ILE A 113 -12.27 7.61 -20.21
C ILE A 113 -11.40 6.93 -21.26
N PRO A 114 -11.78 6.93 -22.54
CA PRO A 114 -10.90 6.42 -23.58
C PRO A 114 -9.61 7.22 -23.49
N LEU A 115 -8.55 6.56 -23.03
CA LEU A 115 -7.20 7.07 -23.15
C LEU A 115 -6.95 7.11 -24.66
N VAL A 116 -6.80 8.34 -25.18
CA VAL A 116 -6.44 8.64 -26.58
C VAL A 116 -5.35 7.71 -27.06
#